data_AF-A0A151JBP8-F1
#
_entry.id   AF-A0A151JBP8-F1
#
_cell.length_a   1.000
_cell.length_b   1.000
_cell.length_c   1.000
_cell.angle_alpha   90.00
_cell.angle_beta   90.00
_cell.angle_gamma   90.00
#
_symmetry.space_group_name_H-M   'P 1'
#
loop_
_entity.id
_entity.type
_entity.pdbx_description
1 polymer ?
#
loop_
_entity_poly.entity_id
_entity_poly.type
_entity_poly.pdbx_seq_one_letter_code
_entity_poly.pdbx_strand_id
1 'polypeptide(L)'
;ILQWNCCGARSKLPQLQAISKNYDIICIQESLLSPFSIFSLRGFYTLRADITKPGMRGICILIRYNIVFSIIDPSDLKDDSVEMLAVEVSSDKEKFTIVNIYRHPNHNTPAQFYEHLMRCGDSKTNCILVGDYNTYHSQWGCSNTDRAGKFILTATEDHSYCNTWGSDHFPITVRVGTNLILRRRYAYKIKLDKKELAAFQGALANSYDSFMSHLPPDEKEAYSRLTNHLVNTAVTCCSSSSKVTSPGTVLISNERATPPWDDIGKIPTPLLTTAAAKKDFPPDIPETSYTQQGETANKTTDPVDNTSTA
;
A
#
# COMPACT_ATOMS: atom_id res chain seq x y z
N ILE A 1 0.92 -5.36 -13.67
CA ILE A 1 1.64 -4.07 -13.56
C ILE A 1 1.77 -3.48 -14.96
N LEU A 2 1.50 -2.20 -15.14
CA LEU A 2 1.77 -1.45 -16.37
C LEU A 2 3.00 -0.57 -16.14
N GLN A 3 3.97 -0.58 -17.03
CA GLN A 3 5.04 0.42 -17.08
C GLN A 3 4.85 1.29 -18.32
N TRP A 4 4.92 2.61 -18.16
CA TRP A 4 4.72 3.54 -19.27
C TRP A 4 5.49 4.86 -19.07
N ASN A 5 6.46 5.14 -19.92
CA ASN A 5 6.93 6.52 -20.10
C ASN A 5 5.87 7.26 -20.92
N CYS A 6 5.04 8.07 -20.25
CA CYS A 6 3.86 8.65 -20.88
C CYS A 6 4.07 10.06 -21.43
N CYS A 7 5.25 10.65 -21.21
CA CYS A 7 5.59 12.02 -21.59
C CYS A 7 4.46 13.03 -21.27
N GLY A 8 4.06 13.06 -20.01
CA GLY A 8 2.99 13.92 -19.49
C GLY A 8 1.71 13.17 -19.13
N ALA A 9 1.55 12.88 -17.84
CA ALA A 9 0.44 12.06 -17.34
C ALA A 9 -0.93 12.77 -17.47
N ARG A 10 -0.97 14.10 -17.34
CA ARG A 10 -2.22 14.86 -17.36
C ARG A 10 -2.92 14.79 -18.72
N SER A 11 -2.19 14.99 -19.80
CA SER A 11 -2.75 14.94 -21.16
C SER A 11 -3.25 13.54 -21.53
N LYS A 12 -2.70 12.51 -20.88
CA LYS A 12 -3.07 11.09 -21.05
C LYS A 12 -4.13 10.60 -20.07
N LEU A 13 -4.63 11.43 -19.17
CA LEU A 13 -5.53 10.97 -18.10
C LEU A 13 -6.79 10.22 -18.61
N PRO A 14 -7.50 10.66 -19.66
CA PRO A 14 -8.66 9.90 -20.18
C PRO A 14 -8.27 8.51 -20.69
N GLN A 15 -7.15 8.41 -21.43
CA GLN A 15 -6.61 7.13 -21.92
C GLN A 15 -6.18 6.25 -20.76
N LEU A 16 -5.45 6.82 -19.80
CA LEU A 16 -5.00 6.13 -18.58
C LEU A 16 -6.19 5.59 -17.79
N GLN A 17 -7.28 6.36 -17.67
CA GLN A 17 -8.51 5.94 -17.02
C GLN A 17 -9.18 4.76 -17.73
N ALA A 18 -9.17 4.75 -19.06
CA ALA A 18 -9.75 3.66 -19.85
C ALA A 18 -8.97 2.35 -19.72
N ILE A 19 -7.64 2.41 -19.69
CA ILE A 19 -6.78 1.21 -19.60
C ILE A 19 -6.56 0.73 -18.16
N SER A 20 -6.67 1.61 -17.16
CA SER A 20 -6.34 1.30 -15.77
C SER A 20 -7.17 0.18 -15.15
N LYS A 21 -8.35 -0.11 -15.72
CA LYS A 21 -9.19 -1.26 -15.33
C LYS A 21 -8.47 -2.62 -15.41
N ASN A 22 -7.45 -2.73 -16.25
CA ASN A 22 -6.70 -3.97 -16.48
C ASN A 22 -5.45 -4.10 -15.59
N TYR A 23 -5.18 -3.12 -14.74
CA TYR A 23 -3.94 -3.04 -13.97
C TYR A 23 -4.19 -2.73 -12.51
N ASP A 24 -3.41 -3.40 -11.66
CA ASP A 24 -3.39 -3.19 -10.21
C ASP A 24 -2.42 -2.07 -9.81
N ILE A 25 -1.31 -1.99 -10.55
CA ILE A 25 -0.21 -1.05 -10.32
C ILE A 25 0.23 -0.51 -11.68
N ILE A 26 0.45 0.80 -11.76
CA ILE A 26 0.93 1.51 -12.95
C ILE A 26 2.14 2.36 -12.58
N CYS A 27 3.27 2.11 -13.22
CA CYS A 27 4.53 2.84 -13.07
C CYS A 27 4.68 3.79 -14.25
N ILE A 28 4.62 5.09 -13.98
CA ILE A 28 4.73 6.15 -14.97
C ILE A 28 6.11 6.79 -14.88
N GLN A 29 6.82 6.87 -16.02
CA GLN A 29 7.98 7.74 -16.22
C GLN A 29 7.58 9.00 -16.98
N GLU A 30 8.34 10.08 -16.82
CA GLU A 30 8.05 11.42 -17.34
C GLU A 30 6.59 11.83 -17.10
N SER A 31 6.18 11.87 -15.83
CA SER A 31 4.83 12.31 -15.47
C SER A 31 4.59 13.78 -15.88
N LEU A 32 5.67 14.57 -15.96
CA LEU A 32 5.70 16.01 -16.22
C LEU A 32 4.81 16.81 -15.27
N LEU A 33 4.64 16.31 -14.04
CA LEU A 33 3.85 16.97 -13.03
C LEU A 33 4.74 17.81 -12.10
N SER A 34 4.24 18.98 -11.73
CA SER A 34 4.80 19.90 -10.74
C SER A 34 4.05 19.79 -9.40
N PRO A 35 4.57 20.35 -8.29
CA PRO A 35 3.85 20.36 -7.01
C PRO A 35 2.44 20.96 -7.07
N PHE A 36 2.20 21.88 -8.00
CA PHE A 36 0.90 22.54 -8.22
C PHE A 36 -0.02 21.78 -9.19
N SER A 37 0.46 20.67 -9.74
CA SER A 37 -0.26 19.89 -10.71
C SER A 37 -1.38 19.08 -10.08
N ILE A 38 -2.62 19.39 -10.45
CA ILE A 38 -3.79 18.56 -10.13
C ILE A 38 -3.77 17.33 -11.04
N PHE A 39 -3.66 16.15 -10.43
CA PHE A 39 -3.68 14.86 -11.10
C PHE A 39 -4.17 13.78 -10.12
N SER A 40 -5.18 13.02 -10.54
CA SER A 40 -5.71 11.88 -9.80
C SER A 40 -6.33 10.89 -10.77
N LEU A 41 -6.05 9.61 -10.58
CA LEU A 41 -6.63 8.51 -11.34
C LEU A 41 -7.65 7.78 -10.46
N ARG A 42 -8.90 7.67 -10.93
CA ARG A 42 -9.98 7.10 -10.11
C ARG A 42 -9.67 5.65 -9.72
N GLY A 43 -9.72 5.38 -8.42
CA GLY A 43 -9.48 4.05 -7.85
C GLY A 43 -8.02 3.75 -7.49
N PHE A 44 -7.13 4.75 -7.60
CA PHE A 44 -5.69 4.59 -7.35
C PHE A 44 -5.15 5.65 -6.39
N TYR A 45 -4.28 5.23 -5.47
CA TYR A 45 -3.33 6.10 -4.81
C TYR A 45 -2.30 6.57 -5.83
N THR A 46 -1.91 7.84 -5.75
CA THR A 46 -0.90 8.46 -6.62
C THR A 46 0.34 8.80 -5.79
N LEU A 47 1.34 7.94 -5.82
CA LEU A 47 2.66 8.23 -5.26
C LEU A 47 3.48 8.91 -6.35
N ARG A 48 4.09 10.07 -6.06
CA ARG A 48 4.77 10.86 -7.09
C ARG A 48 5.96 11.62 -6.52
N ALA A 49 6.98 11.76 -7.35
CA ALA A 49 8.05 12.75 -7.20
C ALA A 49 7.93 13.74 -8.36
N ASP A 50 7.86 15.02 -8.01
CA ASP A 50 7.50 16.08 -8.94
C ASP A 50 8.70 16.87 -9.45
N ILE A 51 8.49 17.55 -10.58
CA ILE A 51 9.43 18.53 -11.11
C ILE A 51 9.51 19.71 -10.15
N THR A 52 10.59 19.74 -9.37
CA THR A 52 10.92 20.85 -8.45
C THR A 52 12.08 21.70 -8.96
N LYS A 53 12.83 21.21 -9.95
CA LYS A 53 13.98 21.88 -10.55
C LYS A 53 13.98 21.71 -12.07
N PRO A 54 14.57 22.65 -12.84
CA PRO A 54 14.80 22.46 -14.27
C PRO A 54 15.55 21.17 -14.57
N GLY A 55 15.18 20.47 -15.65
CA GLY A 55 15.80 19.21 -16.06
C GLY A 55 15.10 17.94 -15.55
N MET A 56 14.38 18.04 -14.43
CA MET A 56 13.55 16.93 -13.92
C MET A 56 12.37 16.65 -14.86
N ARG A 57 11.86 15.41 -14.80
CA ARG A 57 10.73 14.93 -15.60
C ARG A 57 9.58 14.43 -14.74
N GLY A 58 9.83 14.11 -13.47
CA GLY A 58 8.83 13.60 -12.55
C GLY A 58 8.46 12.15 -12.82
N ILE A 59 8.13 11.43 -11.75
CA ILE A 59 7.87 9.99 -11.78
C ILE A 59 6.69 9.66 -10.87
N CYS A 60 5.92 8.63 -11.21
CA CYS A 60 4.72 8.27 -10.45
C CYS A 60 4.50 6.77 -10.37
N ILE A 61 4.03 6.27 -9.23
CA ILE A 61 3.48 4.93 -9.05
C ILE A 61 2.01 5.08 -8.62
N LEU A 62 1.13 4.50 -9.41
CA LEU A 62 -0.30 4.43 -9.16
C LEU A 62 -0.64 3.03 -8.64
N ILE A 63 -1.29 2.94 -7.48
CA ILE A 63 -1.63 1.65 -6.84
C ILE A 63 -3.11 1.62 -6.49
N ARG A 64 -3.84 0.55 -6.81
CA ARG A 64 -5.26 0.42 -6.44
C ARG A 64 -5.47 0.66 -4.94
N TYR A 65 -6.57 1.35 -4.59
CA TYR A 65 -6.85 1.71 -3.20
C TYR A 65 -6.94 0.53 -2.24
N ASN A 66 -7.37 -0.62 -2.73
CA ASN A 66 -7.53 -1.80 -1.91
C ASN A 66 -6.28 -2.67 -1.86
N ILE A 67 -5.13 -2.27 -2.38
CA ILE A 67 -3.88 -3.04 -2.24
C ILE A 67 -3.16 -2.63 -0.94
N VAL A 68 -2.62 -3.62 -0.23
CA VAL A 68 -1.72 -3.40 0.91
C VAL A 68 -0.29 -3.22 0.39
N PHE A 69 0.31 -2.06 0.72
CA PHE A 69 1.68 -1.72 0.33
C PHE A 69 2.30 -0.77 1.37
N SER A 70 3.63 -0.67 1.36
CA SER A 70 4.42 0.36 2.05
C SER A 70 5.34 1.08 1.06
N ILE A 71 5.70 2.32 1.38
CA ILE A 71 6.65 3.12 0.61
C ILE A 71 8.06 2.76 1.09
N ILE A 72 8.98 2.54 0.16
CA ILE A 72 10.41 2.36 0.47
C ILE A 72 11.10 3.69 0.18
N ASP A 73 11.96 4.13 1.10
CA ASP A 73 12.83 5.27 0.89
C ASP A 73 14.07 4.84 0.07
N PRO A 74 14.24 5.33 -1.17
CA PRO A 74 15.39 4.98 -2.00
C PRO A 74 16.60 5.90 -1.77
N SER A 75 16.66 6.66 -0.65
CA SER A 75 17.70 7.66 -0.40
C SER A 75 19.13 7.12 -0.47
N ASP A 76 19.35 5.84 -0.14
CA ASP A 76 20.66 5.17 -0.25
C ASP A 76 21.11 4.95 -1.71
N LEU A 77 20.20 5.06 -2.68
CA LEU A 77 20.44 4.89 -4.12
C LEU A 77 20.28 6.22 -4.89
N LYS A 78 20.53 7.36 -4.25
CA LYS A 78 20.32 8.66 -4.89
C LYS A 78 21.46 9.03 -5.84
N ASP A 79 21.11 9.43 -7.06
CA ASP A 79 22.01 10.05 -8.04
C ASP A 79 21.24 11.09 -8.87
N ASP A 80 21.86 12.25 -9.16
CA ASP A 80 21.19 13.34 -9.90
C ASP A 80 20.88 12.99 -11.37
N SER A 81 21.39 11.87 -11.88
CA SER A 81 21.06 11.32 -13.19
C SER A 81 19.81 10.44 -13.21
N VAL A 82 19.21 10.13 -12.05
CA VAL A 82 18.09 9.19 -11.94
C VAL A 82 16.98 9.71 -11.02
N GLU A 83 15.74 9.62 -11.48
CA GLU A 83 14.54 9.77 -10.66
C GLU A 83 13.96 8.39 -10.33
N MET A 84 13.58 8.16 -9.07
CA MET A 84 13.14 6.84 -8.60
C MET A 84 12.02 6.92 -7.55
N LEU A 85 11.12 5.94 -7.60
CA LEU A 85 10.18 5.64 -6.52
C LEU A 85 10.17 4.14 -6.26
N ALA A 86 10.03 3.73 -5.01
CA ALA A 86 9.99 2.33 -4.64
C ALA A 86 8.84 2.03 -3.67
N VAL A 87 8.21 0.87 -3.85
CA VAL A 87 7.16 0.36 -2.96
C VAL A 87 7.35 -1.13 -2.70
N GLU A 88 6.98 -1.55 -1.50
CA GLU A 88 6.85 -2.96 -1.15
C GLU A 88 5.37 -3.34 -1.14
N VAL A 89 5.00 -4.36 -1.91
CA VAL A 89 3.62 -4.81 -2.08
C VAL A 89 3.44 -6.16 -1.41
N SER A 90 2.39 -6.29 -0.60
CA SER A 90 2.08 -7.54 0.08
C SER A 90 1.32 -8.50 -0.82
N SER A 91 1.74 -9.76 -0.87
CA SER A 91 1.05 -10.84 -1.59
C SER A 91 0.85 -12.08 -0.71
N ASP A 92 0.01 -13.01 -1.16
CA ASP A 92 -0.31 -14.27 -0.47
C ASP A 92 0.86 -15.23 -0.34
N LYS A 93 1.88 -15.08 -1.19
CA LYS A 93 3.14 -15.80 -1.09
C LYS A 93 4.11 -15.05 -0.18
N GLU A 94 4.70 -14.00 -0.72
CA GLU A 94 5.69 -13.14 -0.06
C GLU A 94 5.54 -11.71 -0.55
N LYS A 95 6.18 -10.77 0.15
CA LYS A 95 6.23 -9.40 -0.34
C LYS A 95 7.15 -9.30 -1.56
N PHE A 96 6.84 -8.36 -2.44
CA PHE A 96 7.71 -8.01 -3.54
C PHE A 96 7.88 -6.50 -3.65
N THR A 97 9.08 -6.09 -4.05
CA THR A 97 9.46 -4.69 -4.24
C THR A 97 9.27 -4.32 -5.70
N ILE A 98 8.70 -3.15 -5.96
CA ILE A 98 8.68 -2.52 -7.27
C ILE A 98 9.51 -1.25 -7.17
N VAL A 99 10.51 -1.12 -8.04
CA VAL A 99 11.31 0.10 -8.18
C VAL A 99 11.02 0.69 -9.55
N ASN A 100 10.37 1.85 -9.57
CA ASN A 100 10.11 2.63 -10.77
C ASN A 100 11.26 3.61 -10.99
N ILE A 101 11.88 3.57 -12.17
CA ILE A 101 13.12 4.27 -12.48
C ILE A 101 12.96 5.10 -13.75
N TYR A 102 13.48 6.32 -13.75
CA TYR A 102 13.69 7.11 -14.94
C TYR A 102 15.12 7.67 -14.92
N ARG A 103 15.94 7.26 -15.90
CA ARG A 103 17.29 7.82 -16.07
C ARG A 103 17.25 8.95 -17.09
N HIS A 104 17.90 10.07 -16.78
CA HIS A 104 18.05 11.19 -17.71
C HIS A 104 19.00 10.82 -18.88
N PRO A 105 18.59 10.96 -20.16
CA PRO A 105 19.36 10.49 -21.31
C PRO A 105 20.73 11.18 -21.45
N ASN A 106 20.82 12.45 -21.05
CA ASN A 106 22.01 13.29 -21.23
C ASN A 106 22.89 13.41 -19.98
N HIS A 107 22.65 12.59 -18.95
CA HIS A 107 23.42 12.61 -17.71
C HIS A 107 24.31 11.37 -17.64
N ASN A 108 25.54 11.52 -17.14
CA ASN A 108 26.41 10.37 -16.90
C ASN A 108 26.02 9.70 -15.58
N THR A 109 25.50 8.47 -15.67
CA THR A 109 25.20 7.64 -14.50
C THR A 109 26.41 6.76 -14.20
N PRO A 110 26.99 6.80 -12.99
CA PRO A 110 28.18 6.05 -12.64
C PRO A 110 27.91 4.54 -12.63
N ALA A 111 28.92 3.73 -12.93
CA ALA A 111 28.80 2.25 -12.88
C ALA A 111 28.36 1.76 -11.49
N GLN A 112 28.91 2.39 -10.45
CA GLN A 112 28.60 2.09 -9.04
C GLN A 112 27.11 2.25 -8.71
N PHE A 113 26.40 3.16 -9.37
CA PHE A 113 24.96 3.28 -9.18
C PHE A 113 24.24 1.99 -9.59
N TYR A 114 24.59 1.41 -10.74
CA TYR A 114 23.97 0.18 -11.20
C TYR A 114 24.36 -1.01 -10.31
N GLU A 115 25.62 -1.11 -9.89
CA GLU A 115 26.06 -2.13 -8.93
C GLU A 115 25.27 -2.04 -7.61
N HIS A 116 25.10 -0.83 -7.05
CA HIS A 116 24.31 -0.62 -5.84
C HIS A 116 22.83 -0.92 -6.05
N LEU A 117 22.26 -0.56 -7.21
CA LEU A 117 20.88 -0.87 -7.57
C LEU A 117 20.65 -2.38 -7.59
N MET A 118 21.53 -3.15 -8.23
CA MET A 118 21.40 -4.60 -8.32
C MET A 118 21.57 -5.28 -6.95
N ARG A 119 22.53 -4.83 -6.14
CA ARG A 119 22.71 -5.29 -4.75
C ARG A 119 21.50 -4.98 -3.87
N CYS A 120 20.88 -3.81 -4.07
CA CYS A 120 19.64 -3.47 -3.38
C CYS A 120 18.51 -4.41 -3.81
N GLY A 121 18.41 -4.73 -5.10
CA GLY A 121 17.45 -5.70 -5.60
C GLY A 121 17.62 -7.08 -4.96
N ASP A 122 18.85 -7.59 -4.88
CA ASP A 122 19.16 -8.88 -4.24
C ASP A 122 18.85 -8.92 -2.75
N SER A 123 18.95 -7.77 -2.07
CA SER A 123 18.59 -7.68 -0.64
C SER A 123 17.09 -7.86 -0.39
N LYS A 124 16.26 -7.85 -1.45
CA LYS A 124 14.82 -8.05 -1.39
C LYS A 124 14.48 -9.45 -1.86
N THR A 125 13.52 -10.10 -1.20
CA THR A 125 13.10 -11.46 -1.55
C THR A 125 12.60 -11.57 -2.99
N ASN A 126 11.85 -10.57 -3.44
CA ASN A 126 11.38 -10.45 -4.82
C ASN A 126 11.47 -8.98 -5.23
N CYS A 127 12.26 -8.66 -6.26
CA CYS A 127 12.40 -7.28 -6.75
C CYS A 127 12.05 -7.18 -8.24
N ILE A 128 11.27 -6.18 -8.59
CA ILE A 128 10.90 -5.86 -9.97
C ILE A 128 11.39 -4.44 -10.27
N LEU A 129 12.45 -4.36 -11.07
CA LEU A 129 12.95 -3.10 -11.60
C LEU A 129 12.17 -2.79 -12.88
N VAL A 130 11.50 -1.63 -12.91
CA VAL A 130 10.76 -1.16 -14.07
C VAL A 130 11.14 0.28 -14.35
N GLY A 131 11.14 0.69 -15.61
CA GLY A 131 11.50 2.06 -15.91
C GLY A 131 11.90 2.31 -17.34
N ASP A 132 12.29 3.55 -17.57
CA ASP A 132 12.97 3.98 -18.78
C ASP A 132 14.39 4.37 -18.41
N TYR A 133 15.34 3.53 -18.81
CA TYR A 133 16.76 3.72 -18.52
C TYR A 133 17.42 4.64 -19.55
N ASN A 134 16.75 5.01 -20.65
CA ASN A 134 17.33 5.82 -21.72
C ASN A 134 18.73 5.30 -22.14
N THR A 135 18.85 3.99 -22.33
CA THR A 135 20.12 3.33 -22.67
C THR A 135 19.96 2.46 -23.91
N TYR A 136 21.06 2.31 -24.65
CA TYR A 136 21.11 1.49 -25.85
C TYR A 136 21.98 0.26 -25.60
N HIS A 137 21.46 -0.92 -25.90
CA HIS A 137 22.26 -2.15 -25.94
C HIS A 137 21.62 -3.18 -26.87
N SER A 138 22.45 -3.95 -27.57
CA SER A 138 22.01 -5.03 -28.46
C SER A 138 21.23 -6.14 -27.76
N GLN A 139 21.53 -6.40 -26.49
CA GLN A 139 20.81 -7.38 -25.63
C GLN A 139 19.32 -7.07 -25.48
N TRP A 140 18.89 -5.81 -25.63
CA TRP A 140 17.49 -5.42 -25.64
C TRP A 140 17.01 -4.83 -26.97
N GLY A 141 17.68 -5.21 -28.06
CA GLY A 141 17.19 -4.96 -29.42
C GLY A 141 17.63 -3.63 -30.04
N CYS A 142 18.54 -2.88 -29.42
CA CYS A 142 19.09 -1.67 -30.04
C CYS A 142 20.17 -2.00 -31.08
N SER A 143 20.27 -1.20 -32.14
CA SER A 143 21.36 -1.32 -33.12
C SER A 143 22.72 -0.87 -32.59
N ASN A 144 22.70 -0.04 -31.55
CA ASN A 144 23.89 0.53 -30.91
C ASN A 144 23.95 0.11 -29.45
N THR A 145 25.16 0.16 -28.89
CA THR A 145 25.41 -0.01 -27.47
C THR A 145 26.11 1.23 -26.92
N ASP A 146 25.50 1.89 -25.93
CA ASP A 146 26.09 3.01 -25.22
C ASP A 146 26.79 2.57 -23.92
N ARG A 147 27.46 3.52 -23.23
CA ARG A 147 28.20 3.22 -22.00
C ARG A 147 27.28 2.78 -20.87
N ALA A 148 26.13 3.42 -20.72
CA ALA A 148 25.19 3.11 -19.66
C ALA A 148 24.57 1.71 -19.84
N GLY A 149 24.26 1.33 -21.09
CA GLY A 149 23.79 -0.01 -21.42
C GLY A 149 24.81 -1.10 -21.10
N LYS A 150 26.12 -0.83 -21.35
CA LYS A 150 27.19 -1.75 -20.91
C LYS A 150 27.23 -1.88 -19.39
N PHE A 151 27.14 -0.78 -18.66
CA PHE A 151 27.16 -0.81 -17.18
C PHE A 151 25.96 -1.56 -16.61
N ILE A 152 24.77 -1.38 -17.16
CA ILE A 152 23.59 -2.16 -16.75
C ILE A 152 23.84 -3.64 -16.99
N LEU A 153 24.30 -4.02 -18.19
CA LEU A 153 24.52 -5.43 -18.50
C LEU A 153 25.55 -6.05 -17.57
N THR A 154 26.73 -5.42 -17.41
CA THR A 154 27.77 -5.89 -16.50
C THR A 154 27.26 -5.98 -15.06
N ALA A 155 26.51 -4.98 -14.58
CA ALA A 155 25.91 -5.04 -13.24
C ALA A 155 24.87 -6.15 -13.09
N THR A 156 24.25 -6.64 -14.17
CA THR A 156 23.29 -7.75 -14.11
C THR A 156 23.92 -9.14 -14.26
N GLU A 157 25.14 -9.26 -14.76
CA GLU A 157 25.77 -10.56 -15.07
C GLU A 157 25.93 -11.46 -13.83
N ASP A 158 26.18 -10.86 -12.67
CA ASP A 158 26.36 -11.58 -11.40
C ASP A 158 25.04 -11.84 -10.65
N HIS A 159 23.90 -11.44 -11.22
CA HIS A 159 22.61 -11.40 -10.54
C HIS A 159 21.53 -12.22 -11.26
N SER A 160 20.61 -12.83 -10.50
CA SER A 160 19.55 -13.70 -11.04
C SER A 160 18.33 -12.92 -11.55
N TYR A 161 18.52 -11.95 -12.45
CA TYR A 161 17.41 -11.19 -13.05
C TYR A 161 16.77 -11.94 -14.24
N CYS A 162 15.45 -12.15 -14.17
CA CYS A 162 14.67 -12.66 -15.30
C CYS A 162 14.24 -11.47 -16.17
N ASN A 163 14.89 -11.30 -17.33
CA ASN A 163 14.75 -10.10 -18.14
C ASN A 163 13.67 -10.24 -19.22
N THR A 164 12.85 -9.20 -19.37
CA THR A 164 11.83 -9.09 -20.43
C THR A 164 12.24 -8.19 -21.60
N TRP A 165 13.46 -7.62 -21.54
CA TRP A 165 14.14 -6.80 -22.54
C TRP A 165 13.25 -6.30 -23.70
N GLY A 166 12.65 -5.13 -23.54
CA GLY A 166 11.94 -4.42 -24.60
C GLY A 166 12.38 -2.96 -24.66
N SER A 167 12.93 -2.54 -25.79
CA SER A 167 13.40 -1.15 -26.04
C SER A 167 12.44 -0.35 -26.93
N ASP A 168 11.19 -0.77 -27.04
CA ASP A 168 10.30 -0.29 -28.09
C ASP A 168 9.48 0.96 -27.71
N HIS A 169 9.79 1.62 -26.59
CA HIS A 169 9.07 2.78 -26.03
C HIS A 169 7.55 2.56 -25.86
N PHE A 170 7.07 1.32 -26.01
CA PHE A 170 5.68 0.96 -25.80
C PHE A 170 5.43 0.62 -24.34
N PRO A 171 4.18 0.76 -23.86
CA PRO A 171 3.86 0.35 -22.50
C PRO A 171 4.08 -1.15 -22.29
N ILE A 172 4.89 -1.51 -21.29
CA ILE A 172 5.18 -2.89 -20.95
C ILE A 172 4.18 -3.37 -19.90
N THR A 173 3.59 -4.55 -20.12
CA THR A 173 2.72 -5.22 -19.15
C THR A 173 3.46 -6.37 -18.48
N VAL A 174 3.64 -6.28 -17.16
CA VAL A 174 4.22 -7.36 -16.35
C VAL A 174 3.11 -8.04 -15.56
N ARG A 175 3.00 -9.37 -15.71
CA ARG A 175 2.11 -10.23 -14.91
C ARG A 175 2.94 -10.92 -13.82
N VAL A 176 2.58 -10.69 -12.57
CA VAL A 176 3.20 -11.36 -11.41
C VAL A 176 2.27 -12.50 -11.00
N GLY A 177 2.78 -13.73 -10.95
CA GLY A 177 2.02 -14.94 -10.63
C GLY A 177 1.73 -15.09 -9.13
N THR A 178 1.15 -14.07 -8.50
CA THR A 178 0.82 -14.02 -7.07
C THR A 178 -0.53 -13.33 -6.84
N ASN A 179 -1.21 -13.61 -5.74
CA ASN A 179 -2.43 -12.89 -5.37
C ASN A 179 -2.07 -11.75 -4.41
N LEU A 180 -2.53 -10.54 -4.70
CA LEU A 180 -2.26 -9.39 -3.83
C LEU A 180 -3.05 -9.49 -2.53
N ILE A 181 -2.42 -9.10 -1.41
CA ILE A 181 -3.15 -8.91 -0.17
C ILE A 181 -3.95 -7.63 -0.30
N LEU A 182 -5.27 -7.80 -0.22
CA LEU A 182 -6.21 -6.70 -0.34
C LEU A 182 -6.62 -6.19 1.04
N ARG A 183 -6.73 -4.86 1.15
CA ARG A 183 -7.22 -4.17 2.32
C ARG A 183 -8.64 -4.63 2.63
N ARG A 184 -8.83 -5.02 3.87
CA ARG A 184 -10.14 -5.24 4.46
C ARG A 184 -10.42 -4.09 5.41
N ARG A 185 -11.68 -3.68 5.48
CA ARG A 185 -12.15 -2.76 6.51
C ARG A 185 -13.14 -3.47 7.40
N TYR A 186 -13.15 -3.11 8.67
CA TYR A 186 -14.25 -3.47 9.54
C TYR A 186 -15.53 -2.81 9.02
N ALA A 187 -16.56 -3.62 8.83
CA ALA A 187 -17.89 -3.14 8.50
C ALA A 187 -18.81 -3.52 9.64
N TYR A 188 -19.22 -2.50 10.40
CA TYR A 188 -20.32 -2.62 11.36
C TYR A 188 -21.62 -2.68 10.57
N LYS A 189 -22.00 -3.86 10.09
CA LYS A 189 -23.31 -4.06 9.43
C LYS A 189 -24.38 -4.25 10.49
N ILE A 190 -24.81 -3.16 11.12
CA ILE A 190 -25.97 -3.20 12.00
C ILE A 190 -27.21 -3.02 11.11
N LYS A 191 -27.97 -4.10 10.93
CA LYS A 191 -29.20 -4.08 10.12
C LYS A 191 -30.34 -3.53 10.96
N LEU A 192 -30.63 -2.24 10.81
CA LEU A 192 -31.79 -1.58 11.41
C LEU A 192 -32.95 -1.56 10.42
N ASP A 193 -34.16 -1.88 10.87
CA ASP A 193 -35.38 -1.55 10.12
C ASP A 193 -35.71 -0.05 10.21
N LYS A 194 -36.74 0.40 9.48
CA LYS A 194 -37.09 1.83 9.43
C LYS A 194 -37.41 2.44 10.80
N LYS A 195 -38.02 1.66 11.70
CA LYS A 195 -38.40 2.14 13.04
C LYS A 195 -37.18 2.18 13.95
N GLU A 196 -36.35 1.15 13.90
CA GLU A 196 -35.08 1.06 14.63
C GLU A 196 -34.10 2.17 14.20
N LEU A 197 -34.05 2.50 12.91
CA LEU A 197 -33.23 3.59 12.38
C LEU A 197 -33.68 4.96 12.88
N ALA A 198 -34.99 5.22 12.94
CA ALA A 198 -35.53 6.47 13.46
C ALA A 198 -35.23 6.63 14.97
N ALA A 199 -35.36 5.54 15.73
CA ALA A 199 -35.00 5.51 17.14
C ALA A 199 -33.50 5.77 17.35
N PHE A 200 -32.64 5.16 16.53
CA PHE A 200 -31.20 5.37 16.55
C PHE A 200 -30.81 6.82 16.26
N GLN A 201 -31.40 7.44 15.23
CA GLN A 201 -31.18 8.85 14.92
C GLN A 201 -31.57 9.76 16.10
N GLY A 202 -32.73 9.51 16.72
CA GLY A 202 -33.17 10.25 17.90
C GLY A 202 -32.21 10.08 19.09
N ALA A 203 -31.75 8.86 19.36
CA ALA A 203 -30.81 8.58 20.45
C ALA A 203 -29.43 9.25 20.23
N LEU A 204 -28.94 9.30 18.99
CA LEU A 204 -27.71 10.02 18.66
C LEU A 204 -27.86 11.53 18.85
N ALA A 205 -28.98 12.12 18.40
CA ALA A 205 -29.24 13.54 18.59
C ALA A 205 -29.30 13.89 20.08
N ASN A 206 -29.95 13.06 20.90
CA ASN A 206 -30.08 13.27 22.34
C ASN A 206 -28.75 13.12 23.09
N SER A 207 -27.84 12.27 22.60
CA SER A 207 -26.54 12.01 23.24
C SER A 207 -25.42 12.92 22.74
N TYR A 208 -25.65 13.73 21.70
CA TYR A 208 -24.62 14.52 21.02
C TYR A 208 -23.85 15.44 21.97
N ASP A 209 -24.54 16.32 22.71
CA ASP A 209 -23.88 17.31 23.57
C ASP A 209 -23.10 16.65 24.72
N SER A 210 -23.64 15.58 25.29
CA SER A 210 -22.97 14.79 26.33
C SER A 210 -21.74 14.06 25.79
N PHE A 211 -21.82 13.52 24.58
CA PHE A 211 -20.70 12.86 23.93
C PHE A 211 -19.58 13.85 23.59
N MET A 212 -19.93 15.00 22.98
CA MET A 212 -18.98 16.04 22.58
C MET A 212 -18.23 16.67 23.75
N SER A 213 -18.90 16.86 24.89
CA SER A 213 -18.29 17.41 26.11
C SER A 213 -17.27 16.49 26.78
N HIS A 214 -17.25 15.19 26.44
CA HIS A 214 -16.37 14.20 27.07
C HIS A 214 -15.39 13.54 26.09
N LEU A 215 -15.17 14.12 24.91
CA LEU A 215 -14.27 13.55 23.92
C LEU A 215 -12.80 13.56 24.43
N PRO A 216 -12.08 12.42 24.39
CA PRO A 216 -10.66 12.36 24.73
C PRO A 216 -9.84 13.29 23.82
N PRO A 217 -8.73 13.86 24.32
CA PRO A 217 -7.82 14.65 23.51
C PRO A 217 -6.99 13.79 22.54
N ASP A 218 -6.76 12.51 22.86
CA ASP A 218 -6.06 11.58 21.95
C ASP A 218 -6.97 11.15 20.79
N GLU A 219 -6.47 11.28 19.57
CA GLU A 219 -7.25 11.03 18.35
C GLU A 219 -7.69 9.57 18.20
N LYS A 220 -6.85 8.60 18.60
CA LYS A 220 -7.17 7.17 18.49
C LYS A 220 -8.20 6.76 19.53
N GLU A 221 -8.06 7.29 20.74
CA GLU A 221 -9.02 7.08 21.82
C GLU A 221 -10.36 7.73 21.50
N ALA A 222 -10.34 8.96 20.98
CA ALA A 222 -11.53 9.67 20.49
C ALA A 222 -12.27 8.89 19.39
N TYR A 223 -11.53 8.37 18.40
CA TYR A 223 -12.11 7.53 17.34
C TYR A 223 -12.72 6.23 17.88
N SER A 224 -12.02 5.57 18.80
CA SER A 224 -12.50 4.34 19.44
C SER A 224 -13.77 4.61 20.24
N ARG A 225 -13.82 5.73 20.96
CA ARG A 225 -14.99 6.15 21.73
C ARG A 225 -16.19 6.50 20.85
N LEU A 226 -15.97 7.20 19.74
CA LEU A 226 -17.02 7.48 18.75
C LEU A 226 -17.58 6.18 18.17
N THR A 227 -16.70 5.27 17.76
CA THR A 227 -17.09 3.99 17.17
C THR A 227 -17.93 3.17 18.18
N ASN A 228 -17.47 3.07 19.42
CA ASN A 228 -18.19 2.36 20.49
C ASN A 228 -19.55 3.02 20.79
N HIS A 229 -19.61 4.35 20.86
CA HIS A 229 -20.86 5.08 21.09
C HIS A 229 -21.91 4.81 20.00
N LEU A 230 -21.49 4.90 18.73
CA LEU A 230 -22.36 4.62 17.58
C LEU A 230 -22.86 3.17 17.60
N VAL A 231 -21.96 2.21 17.83
CA VAL A 231 -22.29 0.78 17.85
C VAL A 231 -23.22 0.46 19.02
N ASN A 232 -22.89 0.89 20.23
CA ASN A 232 -23.70 0.63 21.42
C ASN A 232 -25.10 1.24 21.28
N THR A 233 -25.19 2.50 20.85
CA THR A 233 -26.48 3.19 20.68
C THR A 233 -27.34 2.47 19.64
N ALA A 234 -26.75 1.99 18.54
CA ALA A 234 -27.47 1.23 17.52
C ALA A 234 -27.94 -0.14 18.03
N VAL A 235 -27.13 -0.83 18.84
CA VAL A 235 -27.50 -2.11 19.47
C VAL A 235 -28.67 -1.93 20.44
N THR A 236 -28.67 -0.87 21.27
CA THR A 236 -29.77 -0.57 22.19
C THR A 236 -31.09 -0.28 21.48
N CYS A 237 -31.03 0.20 20.23
CA CYS A 237 -32.21 0.46 19.41
C CYS A 237 -32.73 -0.78 18.66
N CYS A 238 -32.00 -1.90 18.68
CA CYS A 238 -32.43 -3.14 18.02
C CYS A 238 -33.47 -3.89 18.85
N SER A 239 -34.54 -4.35 18.20
CA SER A 239 -35.65 -5.04 18.87
C SER A 239 -35.37 -6.54 19.17
N SER A 240 -34.28 -7.09 18.64
CA SER A 240 -33.93 -8.52 18.77
C SER A 240 -32.43 -8.72 18.97
N SER A 241 -32.03 -9.45 20.02
CA SER A 241 -30.63 -9.77 20.33
C SER A 241 -29.92 -10.59 19.24
N SER A 242 -30.67 -11.24 18.35
CA SER A 242 -30.16 -12.06 17.24
C SER A 242 -29.75 -11.26 15.98
N LYS A 243 -30.06 -9.95 15.90
CA LYS A 243 -29.64 -9.07 14.80
C LYS A 243 -28.21 -8.54 14.96
N VAL A 244 -27.57 -8.80 16.10
CA VAL A 244 -26.18 -8.43 16.38
C VAL A 244 -25.27 -9.37 15.59
N THR A 245 -25.06 -9.08 14.30
CA THR A 245 -23.96 -9.70 13.58
C THR A 245 -22.66 -9.14 14.14
N SER A 246 -21.73 -10.04 14.52
CA SER A 246 -20.39 -9.66 14.91
C SER A 246 -19.74 -8.74 13.86
N PRO A 247 -18.89 -7.79 14.28
CA PRO A 247 -18.14 -6.96 13.35
C PRO A 247 -17.41 -7.85 12.33
N GLY A 248 -17.80 -7.76 11.08
CA GLY A 248 -17.16 -8.50 9.99
C GLY A 248 -16.12 -7.63 9.30
N THR A 249 -15.07 -8.25 8.77
CA THR A 249 -14.21 -7.57 7.81
C THR A 249 -14.78 -7.73 6.41
N VAL A 250 -14.81 -6.64 5.64
CA VAL A 250 -15.27 -6.64 4.25
C VAL A 250 -14.11 -6.18 3.37
N LEU A 251 -13.92 -6.89 2.27
CA LEU A 251 -12.97 -6.51 1.23
C LEU A 251 -13.32 -5.13 0.68
N ILE A 252 -12.33 -4.24 0.63
CA ILE A 252 -12.52 -2.94 -0.01
C ILE A 252 -12.55 -3.16 -1.53
N SER A 253 -13.62 -2.69 -2.19
CA SER A 253 -13.68 -2.68 -3.65
C SER A 253 -12.84 -1.55 -4.22
N ASN A 254 -12.31 -1.75 -5.43
CA ASN A 254 -11.41 -0.82 -6.12
C ASN A 254 -12.00 0.59 -6.38
N GLU A 255 -13.32 0.75 -6.25
CA GLU A 255 -14.04 1.99 -6.58
C GLU A 255 -14.43 2.84 -5.37
N ARG A 256 -14.36 2.29 -4.16
CA ARG A 256 -14.61 3.09 -2.97
C ARG A 256 -13.38 3.94 -2.70
N ALA A 257 -13.52 5.25 -2.88
CA ALA A 257 -12.68 6.20 -2.18
C ALA A 257 -12.70 5.84 -0.70
N THR A 258 -11.55 5.97 -0.05
CA THR A 258 -11.44 6.01 1.40
C THR A 258 -12.53 6.91 1.99
N PRO A 259 -12.95 6.71 3.25
CA PRO A 259 -13.99 7.54 3.84
C PRO A 259 -13.68 9.03 3.64
N PRO A 260 -14.69 9.92 3.50
CA PRO A 260 -14.48 11.32 3.13
C PRO A 260 -13.48 12.10 4.01
N TRP A 261 -13.18 11.61 5.21
CA TRP A 261 -12.22 12.19 6.15
C TRP A 261 -10.77 11.70 5.99
N ASP A 262 -10.49 10.70 5.15
CA ASP A 262 -9.12 10.28 4.79
C ASP A 262 -8.51 11.18 3.68
N ASP A 263 -9.29 12.12 3.12
CA ASP A 263 -8.85 13.16 2.17
C ASP A 263 -8.09 14.34 2.84
N ILE A 264 -7.73 14.22 4.13
CA ILE A 264 -6.91 15.19 4.87
C ILE A 264 -5.47 15.29 4.29
N GLY A 265 -5.11 14.44 3.33
CA GLY A 265 -3.86 14.47 2.58
C GLY A 265 -3.74 15.50 1.45
N LYS A 266 -4.62 16.51 1.35
CA LYS A 266 -4.35 17.71 0.52
C LYS A 266 -3.35 18.66 1.18
N ILE A 267 -2.29 18.11 1.78
CA ILE A 267 -1.14 18.89 2.26
C ILE A 267 -0.22 19.11 1.06
N PRO A 268 0.14 20.36 0.71
CA PRO A 268 1.19 20.61 -0.27
C PRO A 268 2.47 19.96 0.25
N THR A 269 3.06 19.04 -0.53
CA THR A 269 4.34 18.43 -0.20
C THR A 269 5.40 19.54 -0.19
N PRO A 270 6.04 19.79 0.97
CA PRO A 270 7.32 19.16 1.20
C PRO A 270 7.32 18.41 2.54
N LEU A 271 8.13 17.36 2.64
CA LEU A 271 8.34 16.49 3.82
C LEU A 271 7.37 15.31 3.94
N LEU A 272 7.52 14.33 3.05
CA LEU A 272 7.24 12.92 3.35
C LEU A 272 8.54 12.23 3.75
N THR A 273 9.14 12.70 4.85
CA THR A 273 10.16 11.99 5.61
C THR A 273 9.76 12.08 7.07
N THR A 274 8.72 11.32 7.48
CA THR A 274 8.49 10.79 8.85
C THR A 274 7.07 10.27 9.12
N ALA A 275 6.05 10.58 8.32
CA ALA A 275 4.65 10.21 8.68
C ALA A 275 4.14 8.85 8.14
N ALA A 276 4.92 8.14 7.32
CA ALA A 276 4.54 6.83 6.78
C ALA A 276 5.21 5.63 7.49
N ALA A 277 6.10 5.89 8.44
CA ALA A 277 6.67 4.87 9.32
C ALA A 277 5.90 4.90 10.65
N LYS A 278 5.33 3.75 11.05
CA LYS A 278 4.42 3.53 12.21
C LYS A 278 2.93 3.80 11.97
N LYS A 279 2.33 3.01 11.09
CA LYS A 279 1.00 2.44 11.37
C LYS A 279 1.16 0.93 11.51
N ASP A 280 1.82 0.52 12.60
CA ASP A 280 1.69 -0.85 13.10
C ASP A 280 0.24 -1.04 13.54
N PHE A 281 -0.52 -1.80 12.75
CA PHE A 281 -1.73 -2.42 13.27
C PHE A 281 -1.27 -3.48 14.27
N PRO A 282 -1.72 -3.47 15.54
CA PRO A 282 -1.36 -4.53 16.46
C PRO A 282 -1.89 -5.88 15.93
N PRO A 283 -1.13 -6.98 16.10
CA PRO A 283 -1.63 -8.31 15.85
C PRO A 283 -2.74 -8.64 16.86
N ASP A 284 -3.56 -9.61 16.47
CA ASP A 284 -4.76 -10.11 17.13
C ASP A 284 -4.79 -10.00 18.67
N ILE A 285 -5.91 -9.48 19.20
CA ILE A 285 -6.26 -9.64 20.61
C ILE A 285 -6.54 -11.14 20.84
N PRO A 286 -5.84 -11.82 21.77
CA PRO A 286 -6.14 -13.21 22.07
C PRO A 286 -7.52 -13.32 22.72
N GLU A 287 -8.30 -14.31 22.29
CA GLU A 287 -9.57 -14.71 22.90
C GLU A 287 -9.35 -14.96 24.41
N THR A 288 -9.89 -14.09 25.26
CA THR A 288 -9.98 -14.35 26.70
C THR A 288 -10.95 -15.50 26.92
N SER A 289 -10.40 -16.65 27.30
CA SER A 289 -11.12 -17.79 27.84
C SER A 289 -12.00 -17.38 29.02
N TYR A 290 -13.31 -17.60 28.89
CA TYR A 290 -14.24 -17.56 30.02
C TYR A 290 -13.94 -18.72 30.96
N THR A 291 -13.39 -18.44 32.14
CA THR A 291 -13.32 -19.38 33.26
C THR A 291 -14.67 -19.37 34.00
N GLN A 292 -15.44 -20.45 33.86
CA GLN A 292 -16.50 -20.77 34.82
C GLN A 292 -15.85 -21.38 36.08
N GLN A 293 -16.11 -20.77 37.23
CA GLN A 293 -15.89 -21.37 38.53
C GLN A 293 -16.87 -22.53 38.74
N GLY A 294 -16.35 -23.66 39.20
CA GLY A 294 -17.09 -24.78 39.76
C GLY A 294 -16.26 -25.41 40.88
N GLU A 295 -16.82 -25.40 42.08
CA GLU A 295 -16.20 -25.67 43.37
C GLU A 295 -15.93 -27.17 43.66
N THR A 296 -14.86 -27.40 44.43
CA THR A 296 -14.66 -28.40 45.52
C THR A 296 -14.80 -29.92 45.26
N ALA A 297 -13.74 -30.68 45.53
CA ALA A 297 -13.49 -31.32 46.85
C ALA A 297 -12.38 -32.40 46.83
N ASN A 298 -11.45 -32.29 47.78
CA ASN A 298 -10.59 -33.27 48.45
C ASN A 298 -10.47 -34.73 47.92
N LYS A 299 -9.22 -35.20 47.76
CA LYS A 299 -8.59 -36.18 48.69
C LYS A 299 -7.09 -36.42 48.42
N THR A 300 -6.38 -36.46 49.53
CA THR A 300 -5.01 -36.91 49.84
C THR A 300 -4.66 -38.32 49.33
N THR A 301 -3.41 -38.53 48.86
CA THR A 301 -2.31 -39.37 49.44
C THR A 301 -1.26 -39.77 48.38
N ASP A 302 0.03 -39.57 48.69
CA ASP A 302 1.26 -40.03 48.01
C ASP A 302 1.46 -41.58 48.07
N PRO A 303 2.63 -42.19 47.72
CA PRO A 303 3.57 -42.09 46.57
C PRO A 303 3.98 -43.49 45.98
N VAL A 304 4.94 -43.49 45.04
CA VAL A 304 5.87 -44.60 44.64
C VAL A 304 5.33 -45.66 43.66
N ASP A 305 5.94 -45.83 42.46
CA ASP A 305 7.02 -46.80 42.22
C ASP A 305 7.56 -46.77 40.77
N ASN A 306 8.80 -47.25 40.66
CA ASN A 306 9.64 -47.44 39.49
C ASN A 306 9.03 -48.38 38.43
N THR A 307 9.46 -48.25 37.17
CA THR A 307 10.24 -49.31 36.46
C THR A 307 10.59 -48.91 35.02
N SER A 308 11.85 -49.18 34.67
CA SER A 308 12.35 -49.28 33.29
C SER A 308 11.72 -50.46 32.55
N THR A 309 11.59 -50.38 31.23
CA THR A 309 12.29 -51.24 30.25
C THR A 309 11.76 -51.04 28.83
N ALA A 310 12.67 -51.24 27.87
CA ALA A 310 12.56 -51.28 26.40
C ALA A 310 12.55 -49.93 25.66
#